data_AF-A0A9D4Z8B7-F1
#
_entry.id   AF-A0A9D4Z8B7-F1
#
_cell.length_a   1.000
_cell.length_b   1.000
_cell.length_c   1.000
_cell.angle_alpha   90.00
_cell.angle_beta   90.00
_cell.angle_gamma   90.00
#
_symmetry.space_group_name_H-M   'P 1'
#
loop_
_entity.id
_entity.type
_entity.pdbx_description
1 polymer ?
#
loop_
_entity_poly.entity_id
_entity_poly.type
_entity_poly.pdbx_seq_one_letter_code
_entity_poly.pdbx_strand_id
1 'polypeptide(L)'
;MTPPRPPPLLSLEFDMQHDEVIWQVINHNHCSFKARTQTQNFCRNVYNVTGLCNRSSCPLANSRYATIREHDGTLYLYMKSIERAHTPKELWERVKLPRNYAKALEIIDKYLEFWPKFLVHKNKQRLTKMTQYLIRKRKLALKVREKLVTMPAKQVKREARREAKAEVAAVLDKAIEKELLQRLQSGTYGDIYNFPLKEYQQALDMEELEEEQEEEEEEEEQPAVEYVEYEMEDEEELEDFLPRELHVGKLSSVQEDEDVGDDFEDGVKTTAGKRTALLLDKDASSTFPKKRKKKAHVEIEYEGEPEDMQQRLL
;
A
#
# COMPACT_ATOMS: atom_id res chain seq x y z
N MET A 1 15.26 -41.60 -50.82
CA MET A 1 13.91 -41.79 -50.24
C MET A 1 14.08 -42.12 -48.77
N THR A 2 13.86 -41.16 -47.89
CA THR A 2 13.93 -41.35 -46.43
C THR A 2 12.58 -41.89 -45.94
N PRO A 3 12.56 -42.92 -45.07
CA PRO A 3 11.30 -43.43 -44.56
C PRO A 3 10.63 -42.40 -43.62
N PRO A 4 9.29 -42.31 -43.62
CA PRO A 4 8.57 -41.39 -42.75
C PRO A 4 8.75 -41.79 -41.27
N ARG A 5 8.94 -40.77 -40.42
CA ARG A 5 9.07 -40.90 -38.98
C ARG A 5 7.77 -41.48 -38.39
N PRO A 6 7.84 -42.46 -37.46
CA PRO A 6 6.63 -42.95 -36.80
C PRO A 6 6.00 -41.83 -35.95
N PRO A 7 4.67 -41.79 -35.83
CA PRO A 7 3.97 -40.81 -35.00
C PRO A 7 4.37 -40.97 -33.52
N PRO A 8 4.40 -39.87 -32.74
CA PRO A 8 4.75 -39.95 -31.33
C PRO A 8 3.70 -40.78 -30.61
N LEU A 9 4.15 -41.74 -29.80
CA LEU A 9 3.30 -42.50 -28.90
C LEU A 9 2.55 -41.51 -28.02
N LEU A 10 1.23 -41.43 -28.25
CA LEU A 10 0.29 -40.80 -27.32
C LEU A 10 0.50 -41.50 -25.98
N SER A 11 1.15 -40.79 -25.06
CA SER A 11 0.99 -41.06 -23.65
C SER A 11 -0.52 -41.05 -23.43
N LEU A 12 -1.07 -42.20 -23.06
CA LEU A 12 -2.40 -42.28 -22.49
C LEU A 12 -2.35 -41.54 -21.15
N GLU A 13 -2.37 -40.22 -21.22
CA GLU A 13 -2.86 -39.40 -20.13
C GLU A 13 -4.31 -39.85 -19.93
N PHE A 14 -4.54 -40.63 -18.88
CA PHE A 14 -5.87 -40.85 -18.33
C PHE A 14 -6.38 -39.49 -17.83
N ASP A 15 -6.78 -38.65 -18.78
CA ASP A 15 -7.40 -37.36 -18.54
C ASP A 15 -8.84 -37.68 -18.14
N MET A 16 -9.13 -37.58 -16.84
CA MET A 16 -10.52 -37.64 -16.41
C MET A 16 -11.25 -36.48 -17.07
N GLN A 17 -12.19 -36.79 -17.95
CA GLN A 17 -12.96 -35.83 -18.77
C GLN A 17 -13.61 -34.70 -17.96
N HIS A 18 -13.74 -34.86 -16.65
CA HIS A 18 -14.29 -33.86 -15.73
C HIS A 18 -13.44 -32.60 -15.59
N ASP A 19 -12.10 -32.68 -15.65
CA ASP A 19 -11.24 -31.51 -15.37
C ASP A 19 -11.46 -30.37 -16.39
N GLU A 20 -11.67 -30.72 -17.66
CA GLU A 20 -11.96 -29.74 -18.71
C GLU A 20 -13.36 -29.15 -18.59
N VAL A 21 -14.36 -29.97 -18.29
CA VAL A 21 -15.74 -29.50 -18.07
C VAL A 21 -15.80 -28.57 -16.85
N ILE A 22 -15.14 -28.94 -15.75
CA ILE A 22 -15.05 -28.11 -14.55
C ILE A 22 -14.36 -26.78 -14.86
N TRP A 23 -13.28 -26.80 -15.65
CA TRP A 23 -12.63 -25.56 -16.07
C TRP A 23 -13.55 -24.67 -16.90
N GLN A 24 -14.25 -25.22 -17.89
CA GLN A 24 -15.18 -24.45 -18.73
C GLN A 24 -16.29 -23.81 -17.90
N VAL A 25 -16.89 -24.58 -16.97
CA VAL A 25 -17.91 -24.07 -16.04
C VAL A 25 -17.33 -22.95 -15.17
N ILE A 26 -16.16 -23.14 -14.55
CA ILE A 26 -15.54 -22.15 -13.66
C ILE A 26 -15.10 -20.88 -14.42
N ASN A 27 -14.69 -21.01 -15.67
CA ASN A 27 -14.18 -19.89 -16.44
C ASN A 27 -15.30 -19.01 -17.01
N HIS A 28 -16.34 -19.64 -17.57
CA HIS A 28 -17.48 -18.96 -18.19
C HIS A 28 -18.56 -18.56 -17.17
N ASN A 29 -18.86 -19.41 -16.18
CA ASN A 29 -19.81 -19.09 -15.13
C ASN A 29 -19.13 -18.40 -13.94
N HIS A 30 -19.85 -18.30 -12.82
CA HIS A 30 -19.36 -17.67 -11.60
C HIS A 30 -18.34 -18.56 -10.88
N CYS A 31 -17.21 -17.97 -10.48
CA CYS A 31 -16.22 -18.57 -9.60
C CYS A 31 -15.95 -17.64 -8.42
N SER A 32 -16.26 -18.10 -7.21
CA SER A 32 -16.16 -17.31 -5.97
C SER A 32 -14.73 -16.83 -5.68
N PHE A 33 -13.73 -17.58 -6.14
CA PHE A 33 -12.32 -17.27 -5.91
C PHE A 33 -11.72 -16.37 -7.00
N LYS A 34 -12.40 -16.15 -8.13
CA LYS A 34 -11.88 -15.39 -9.27
C LYS A 34 -12.03 -13.88 -9.00
N ALA A 35 -10.91 -13.17 -8.96
CA ALA A 35 -10.87 -11.71 -8.90
C ALA A 35 -10.48 -11.18 -10.29
N ARG A 36 -11.41 -10.48 -10.94
CA ARG A 36 -11.17 -9.85 -12.26
C ARG A 36 -10.49 -8.51 -12.03
N THR A 37 -9.35 -8.29 -12.69
CA THR A 37 -8.71 -6.97 -12.78
C THR A 37 -8.59 -6.57 -14.24
N GLN A 38 -8.23 -5.32 -14.51
CA GLN A 38 -8.15 -4.79 -15.88
C GLN A 38 -7.11 -5.54 -16.74
N THR A 39 -6.04 -6.05 -16.15
CA THR A 39 -4.94 -6.68 -16.89
C THR A 39 -5.00 -8.20 -16.89
N GLN A 40 -5.26 -8.82 -15.73
CA GLN A 40 -5.21 -10.27 -15.56
C GLN A 40 -6.22 -10.77 -14.51
N ASN A 41 -6.64 -12.02 -14.67
CA ASN A 41 -7.52 -12.67 -13.70
C ASN A 41 -6.69 -13.33 -12.60
N PHE A 42 -6.97 -12.98 -11.34
CA PHE A 42 -6.35 -13.55 -10.16
C PHE A 42 -7.29 -14.54 -9.47
N CYS A 43 -6.72 -15.40 -8.63
CA CYS A 43 -7.48 -16.37 -7.85
C CYS A 43 -7.10 -16.23 -6.37
N ARG A 44 -8.11 -16.06 -5.52
CA ARG A 44 -7.99 -15.92 -4.05
C ARG A 44 -7.88 -17.25 -3.31
N ASN A 45 -7.99 -18.38 -4.02
CA ASN A 45 -7.90 -19.69 -3.38
C ASN A 45 -6.49 -19.89 -2.80
N VAL A 46 -6.44 -20.30 -1.54
CA VAL A 46 -5.18 -20.43 -0.79
C VAL A 46 -4.31 -21.59 -1.29
N TYR A 47 -4.94 -22.58 -1.94
CA TYR A 47 -4.24 -23.71 -2.56
C TYR A 47 -3.84 -23.42 -4.02
N ASN A 48 -3.71 -22.17 -4.46
CA ASN A 48 -3.15 -21.87 -5.78
C ASN A 48 -1.64 -21.62 -5.68
N VAL A 49 -0.84 -22.25 -6.56
CA VAL A 49 0.62 -22.06 -6.60
C VAL A 49 1.02 -20.68 -7.11
N THR A 50 0.34 -20.17 -8.15
CA THR A 50 0.74 -18.95 -8.88
C THR A 50 -0.06 -17.71 -8.46
N GLY A 51 -1.29 -17.91 -7.98
CA GLY A 51 -2.24 -16.82 -7.72
C GLY A 51 -2.99 -16.32 -8.95
N LEU A 52 -2.68 -16.85 -10.13
CA LEU A 52 -3.38 -16.55 -11.38
C LEU A 52 -4.55 -17.51 -11.60
N CYS A 53 -5.61 -17.03 -12.24
CA CYS A 53 -6.78 -17.82 -12.60
C CYS A 53 -6.68 -18.33 -14.05
N ASN A 54 -5.85 -19.37 -14.25
CA ASN A 54 -5.67 -20.06 -15.54
C ASN A 54 -5.99 -21.56 -15.41
N ARG A 55 -6.26 -22.26 -16.51
CA ARG A 55 -6.56 -23.70 -16.54
C ARG A 55 -5.54 -24.52 -15.76
N SER A 56 -4.25 -24.32 -16.03
CA SER A 56 -3.14 -25.01 -15.37
C SER A 56 -2.88 -24.59 -13.91
N SER A 57 -3.39 -23.43 -13.50
CA SER A 57 -3.14 -22.87 -12.16
C SER A 57 -4.30 -23.10 -11.19
N CYS A 58 -5.50 -23.42 -11.67
CA CYS A 58 -6.65 -23.58 -10.81
C CYS A 58 -6.61 -24.93 -10.04
N PRO A 59 -6.61 -24.93 -8.69
CA PRO A 59 -6.62 -26.17 -7.90
C PRO A 59 -7.98 -26.88 -7.88
N LEU A 60 -9.06 -26.18 -8.24
CA LEU A 60 -10.41 -26.76 -8.32
C LEU A 60 -10.60 -27.53 -9.63
N ALA A 61 -10.10 -26.97 -10.74
CA ALA A 61 -10.24 -27.55 -12.07
C ALA A 61 -9.31 -28.73 -12.31
N ASN A 62 -8.14 -28.77 -11.65
CA ASN A 62 -7.20 -29.88 -11.80
C ASN A 62 -7.38 -30.87 -10.64
N SER A 63 -7.59 -32.12 -10.99
CA SER A 63 -7.66 -33.24 -10.05
C SER A 63 -6.28 -33.58 -9.47
N ARG A 64 -5.23 -33.62 -10.30
CA ARG A 64 -3.82 -33.73 -9.87
C ARG A 64 -3.22 -32.35 -9.66
N TYR A 65 -2.93 -32.01 -8.40
CA TYR A 65 -2.38 -30.70 -8.09
C TYR A 65 -1.45 -30.76 -6.88
N ALA A 66 -0.53 -29.81 -6.76
CA ALA A 66 0.35 -29.72 -5.61
C ALA A 66 0.69 -28.27 -5.29
N THR A 67 0.75 -27.92 -4.01
CA THR A 67 1.08 -26.57 -3.52
C THR A 67 1.95 -26.61 -2.28
N ILE A 68 2.62 -25.50 -2.00
CA ILE A 68 3.36 -25.30 -0.75
C ILE A 68 2.64 -24.25 0.09
N ARG A 69 2.42 -24.56 1.37
CA ARG A 69 1.85 -23.63 2.35
C ARG A 69 2.67 -23.61 3.63
N GLU A 70 2.67 -22.46 4.27
CA GLU A 70 3.20 -22.26 5.62
C GLU A 70 2.10 -22.52 6.64
N HIS A 71 2.44 -23.28 7.69
CA HIS A 71 1.69 -23.34 8.94
C HIS A 71 2.68 -23.10 10.08
N ASP A 72 2.44 -22.10 10.93
CA ASP A 72 3.25 -21.80 12.12
C ASP A 72 4.78 -21.74 11.87
N GLY A 73 5.20 -21.22 10.70
CA GLY A 73 6.60 -21.09 10.31
C GLY A 73 7.26 -22.37 9.77
N THR A 74 6.53 -23.48 9.68
CA THR A 74 6.96 -24.69 8.97
C THR A 74 6.26 -24.81 7.62
N LEU A 75 6.99 -25.30 6.62
CA LEU A 75 6.49 -25.46 5.26
C LEU A 75 5.96 -26.88 5.06
N TYR A 76 4.83 -26.98 4.39
CA TYR A 76 4.20 -28.24 4.02
C TYR A 76 3.95 -28.28 2.52
N LEU A 77 4.27 -29.42 1.91
CA LEU A 77 3.86 -29.77 0.57
C LEU A 77 2.47 -30.42 0.65
N TYR A 78 1.50 -29.77 0.04
CA TYR A 78 0.13 -30.24 -0.11
C TYR A 78 -0.01 -30.89 -1.48
N MET A 79 -0.47 -32.14 -1.51
CA MET A 79 -0.68 -32.91 -2.74
C MET A 79 -2.15 -33.32 -2.83
N LYS A 80 -2.73 -33.15 -4.01
CA LYS A 80 -4.08 -33.54 -4.35
C LYS A 80 -3.99 -34.67 -5.37
N SER A 81 -4.52 -35.83 -5.01
CA SER A 81 -4.63 -37.01 -5.86
C SER A 81 -6.08 -37.19 -6.34
N ILE A 82 -6.23 -37.93 -7.44
CA ILE A 82 -7.55 -38.21 -8.04
C ILE A 82 -8.36 -39.14 -7.14
N GLU A 83 -7.69 -40.09 -6.51
CA GLU A 83 -8.32 -41.17 -5.73
C GLU A 83 -9.14 -40.62 -4.56
N ARG A 84 -8.68 -39.53 -3.93
CA ARG A 84 -9.34 -38.89 -2.77
C ARG A 84 -10.39 -37.84 -3.14
N ALA A 85 -10.69 -37.65 -4.42
CA ALA A 85 -11.61 -36.59 -4.88
C ALA A 85 -13.04 -36.74 -4.31
N HIS A 86 -13.46 -37.96 -4.01
CA HIS A 86 -14.78 -38.27 -3.43
C HIS A 86 -14.90 -37.87 -1.94
N THR A 87 -13.77 -37.72 -1.23
CA THR A 87 -13.72 -37.38 0.19
C THR A 87 -13.08 -36.00 0.40
N PRO A 88 -13.86 -34.90 0.39
CA PRO A 88 -13.30 -33.55 0.43
C PRO A 88 -12.49 -33.25 1.71
N LYS A 89 -12.80 -33.92 2.83
CA LYS A 89 -12.09 -33.78 4.11
C LYS A 89 -10.63 -34.25 4.01
N GLU A 90 -10.37 -35.27 3.21
CA GLU A 90 -9.04 -35.89 3.03
C GLU A 90 -8.46 -35.62 1.64
N LEU A 91 -9.02 -34.64 0.92
CA LEU A 91 -8.62 -34.31 -0.44
C LEU A 91 -7.12 -34.01 -0.58
N TRP A 92 -6.54 -33.45 0.48
CA TRP A 92 -5.15 -33.03 0.49
C TRP A 92 -4.30 -33.87 1.44
N GLU A 93 -3.26 -34.47 0.87
CA GLU A 93 -2.16 -35.06 1.63
C GLU A 93 -1.14 -33.97 1.95
N ARG A 94 -0.59 -34.01 3.17
CA ARG A 94 0.38 -33.02 3.66
C ARG A 94 1.69 -33.70 4.03
N VAL A 95 2.79 -33.23 3.45
CA VAL A 95 4.15 -33.68 3.74
C VAL A 95 4.93 -32.51 4.35
N LYS A 96 5.56 -32.73 5.51
CA LYS A 96 6.37 -31.69 6.17
C LYS A 96 7.70 -31.52 5.42
N LEU A 97 8.02 -30.28 5.05
CA LEU A 97 9.31 -29.95 4.44
C LEU A 97 10.33 -29.55 5.53
N PRO A 98 11.60 -29.96 5.39
CA PRO A 98 12.65 -29.54 6.30
C PRO A 98 12.97 -28.05 6.13
N ARG A 99 13.62 -27.45 7.13
CA ARG A 99 14.09 -26.06 7.08
C ARG A 99 15.20 -25.85 6.06
N ASN A 100 16.05 -26.86 5.87
CA ASN A 100 17.11 -26.81 4.88
C ASN A 100 16.52 -26.84 3.46
N TYR A 101 16.82 -25.78 2.70
CA TYR A 101 16.27 -25.56 1.36
C TYR A 101 16.69 -26.63 0.35
N ALA A 102 17.94 -27.11 0.40
CA ALA A 102 18.43 -28.14 -0.53
C ALA A 102 17.70 -29.47 -0.30
N LYS A 103 17.59 -29.90 0.96
CA LYS A 103 16.84 -31.11 1.34
C LYS A 103 15.36 -30.99 0.98
N ALA A 104 14.76 -29.80 1.14
CA ALA A 104 13.37 -29.56 0.76
C ALA A 104 13.16 -29.66 -0.77
N LEU A 105 14.11 -29.20 -1.58
CA LEU A 105 14.05 -29.36 -3.03
C LEU A 105 14.13 -30.83 -3.46
N GLU A 106 15.03 -31.62 -2.87
CA GLU A 106 15.13 -33.05 -3.14
C GLU A 106 13.84 -33.80 -2.80
N ILE A 107 13.21 -33.45 -1.68
CA ILE A 107 11.93 -34.03 -1.27
C ILE A 107 10.83 -33.69 -2.27
N ILE A 108 10.74 -32.42 -2.70
CA ILE A 108 9.79 -31.99 -3.73
C ILE A 108 10.02 -32.77 -5.01
N ASP A 109 11.27 -32.95 -5.44
CA ASP A 109 11.59 -33.68 -6.67
C ASP A 109 11.21 -35.16 -6.60
N LYS A 110 11.40 -35.80 -5.44
CA LYS A 110 10.98 -37.20 -5.21
C LYS A 110 9.47 -37.36 -5.25
N TYR A 111 8.73 -36.51 -4.54
CA TYR A 111 7.26 -36.63 -4.47
C TYR A 111 6.56 -36.17 -5.75
N LEU A 112 7.16 -35.26 -6.52
CA LEU A 112 6.55 -34.67 -7.72
C LEU A 112 7.15 -35.19 -9.04
N GLU A 113 7.83 -36.35 -9.02
CA GLU A 113 8.49 -36.92 -10.21
C GLU A 113 7.49 -37.15 -11.37
N PHE A 114 6.31 -37.69 -11.05
CA PHE A 114 5.26 -38.03 -12.03
C PHE A 114 4.24 -36.90 -12.27
N TRP A 115 4.49 -35.70 -11.76
CA TRP A 115 3.60 -34.55 -11.92
C TRP A 115 3.97 -33.72 -13.15
N PRO A 116 3.04 -32.91 -13.68
CA PRO A 116 3.36 -32.04 -14.81
C PRO A 116 4.48 -31.06 -14.45
N LYS A 117 5.47 -30.94 -15.35
CA LYS A 117 6.68 -30.10 -15.18
C LYS A 117 6.36 -28.66 -14.77
N PHE A 118 5.23 -28.13 -15.25
CA PHE A 118 4.72 -26.81 -14.87
C PHE A 118 4.53 -26.69 -13.35
N LEU A 119 3.84 -27.65 -12.73
CA LEU A 119 3.60 -27.64 -11.29
C LEU A 119 4.90 -27.84 -10.51
N VAL A 120 5.78 -28.75 -10.95
CA VAL A 120 7.09 -28.96 -10.32
C VAL A 120 7.88 -27.65 -10.25
N HIS A 121 8.03 -26.99 -11.40
CA HIS A 121 8.78 -25.74 -11.48
C HIS A 121 8.12 -24.62 -10.67
N LYS A 122 6.79 -24.48 -10.71
CA LYS A 122 6.07 -23.46 -9.94
C LYS A 122 6.12 -23.72 -8.44
N ASN A 123 6.09 -24.98 -8.00
CA ASN A 123 6.26 -25.33 -6.59
C ASN A 123 7.68 -25.06 -6.11
N LYS A 124 8.72 -25.35 -6.91
CA LYS A 124 10.10 -24.92 -6.60
C LYS A 124 10.19 -23.40 -6.44
N GLN A 125 9.63 -22.63 -7.39
CA GLN A 125 9.58 -21.17 -7.30
C GLN A 125 8.84 -20.69 -6.04
N ARG A 126 7.72 -21.33 -5.70
CA ARG A 126 6.94 -21.00 -4.51
C ARG A 126 7.69 -21.34 -3.23
N LEU A 127 8.43 -22.45 -3.19
CA LEU A 127 9.31 -22.80 -2.07
C LEU A 127 10.31 -21.67 -1.83
N THR A 128 11.05 -21.25 -2.87
CA THR A 128 12.03 -20.17 -2.77
C THR A 128 11.39 -18.87 -2.27
N LYS A 129 10.21 -18.52 -2.78
CA LYS A 129 9.51 -17.31 -2.32
C LYS A 129 9.04 -17.40 -0.88
N MET A 130 8.61 -18.59 -0.45
CA MET A 130 8.12 -18.77 0.91
C MET A 130 9.27 -18.85 1.93
N THR A 131 10.40 -19.46 1.58
CA THR A 131 11.61 -19.39 2.41
C THR A 131 12.12 -17.96 2.54
N GLN A 132 12.20 -17.20 1.43
CA GLN A 132 12.56 -15.77 1.46
C GLN A 132 11.59 -14.94 2.31
N TYR A 133 10.29 -15.23 2.23
CA TYR A 133 9.27 -14.59 3.06
C TYR A 133 9.50 -14.86 4.55
N LEU A 134 9.76 -16.12 4.94
CA LEU A 134 10.06 -16.50 6.32
C LEU A 134 11.31 -15.78 6.85
N ILE A 135 12.39 -15.73 6.06
CA ILE A 135 13.61 -15.01 6.42
C ILE A 135 13.29 -13.52 6.64
N ARG A 136 12.53 -12.90 5.73
CA ARG A 136 12.13 -11.49 5.86
C ARG A 136 11.23 -11.25 7.08
N LYS A 137 10.31 -12.15 7.38
CA LYS A 137 9.43 -12.09 8.57
C LYS A 137 10.25 -12.10 9.85
N ARG A 138 11.26 -12.98 9.96
CA ARG A 138 12.20 -13.00 11.09
C ARG A 138 13.02 -11.71 11.18
N LYS A 139 13.60 -11.27 10.06
CA LYS A 139 14.37 -10.00 9.99
C LYS A 139 13.52 -8.79 10.37
N LEU A 140 12.23 -8.78 10.03
CA LEU A 140 11.30 -7.71 10.41
C LEU A 140 10.91 -7.76 11.89
N ALA A 141 10.69 -8.96 12.45
CA ALA A 141 10.39 -9.13 13.87
C ALA A 141 11.55 -8.67 14.78
N LEU A 142 12.79 -8.83 14.32
CA LEU A 142 13.98 -8.35 15.04
C LEU A 142 14.18 -6.83 14.95
N LYS A 143 13.55 -6.15 14.00
CA LYS A 143 13.68 -4.70 13.82
C LYS A 143 12.63 -3.99 14.69
N VAL A 144 13.10 -3.14 15.61
CA VAL A 144 12.21 -2.21 16.33
C VAL A 144 11.66 -1.21 15.31
N ARG A 145 10.34 -1.13 15.21
CA ARG A 145 9.62 -0.16 14.38
C ARG A 145 8.59 0.55 15.22
N GLU A 146 8.41 1.82 14.96
CA GLU A 146 7.32 2.60 15.52
C GLU A 146 5.98 1.98 15.12
N LYS A 147 5.06 1.91 16.07
CA LYS A 147 3.71 1.42 15.81
C LYS A 147 2.91 2.55 15.19
N LEU A 148 2.40 2.34 13.97
CA LEU A 148 1.42 3.24 13.37
C LEU A 148 0.13 3.17 14.20
N VAL A 149 -0.10 4.22 14.99
CA VAL A 149 -1.35 4.43 15.71
C VAL A 149 -2.20 5.40 14.90
N THR A 150 -3.43 5.02 14.59
CA THR A 150 -4.38 5.90 13.93
C THR A 150 -5.11 6.73 14.98
N MET A 151 -5.01 8.06 14.89
CA MET A 151 -5.83 8.97 15.69
C MET A 151 -7.21 9.14 15.03
N PRO A 152 -8.32 9.09 15.79
CA PRO A 152 -9.65 9.29 15.22
C PRO A 152 -9.83 10.75 14.80
N ALA A 153 -10.46 10.96 13.64
CA ALA A 153 -10.57 12.30 13.02
C ALA A 153 -11.29 13.33 13.91
N LYS A 154 -12.27 12.90 14.72
CA LYS A 154 -12.96 13.79 15.68
C LYS A 154 -12.01 14.33 16.75
N GLN A 155 -11.06 13.53 17.25
CA GLN A 155 -10.08 13.98 18.24
C GLN A 155 -9.13 15.00 17.63
N VAL A 156 -8.60 14.73 16.44
CA VAL A 156 -7.71 15.66 15.73
C VAL A 156 -8.38 17.03 15.52
N LYS A 157 -9.65 17.04 15.10
CA LYS A 157 -10.41 18.29 14.95
C LYS A 157 -10.63 19.01 16.28
N ARG A 158 -10.94 18.27 17.35
CA ARG A 158 -11.18 18.84 18.68
C ARG A 158 -9.90 19.38 19.32
N GLU A 159 -8.78 18.70 19.12
CA GLU A 159 -7.45 19.15 19.57
C GLU A 159 -7.03 20.41 18.83
N ALA A 160 -7.14 20.45 17.50
CA ALA A 160 -6.83 21.65 16.71
C ALA A 160 -7.69 22.86 17.12
N ARG A 161 -8.99 22.66 17.39
CA ARG A 161 -9.87 23.73 17.89
C ARG A 161 -9.47 24.18 19.30
N ARG A 162 -9.07 23.25 20.17
CA ARG A 162 -8.60 23.59 21.52
C ARG A 162 -7.25 24.32 21.50
N GLU A 163 -6.37 23.91 20.60
CA GLU A 163 -5.07 24.56 20.37
C GLU A 163 -5.27 26.00 19.89
N ALA A 164 -6.12 26.23 18.88
CA ALA A 164 -6.42 27.58 18.41
C ALA A 164 -7.07 28.45 19.50
N LYS A 165 -7.97 27.89 20.32
CA LYS A 165 -8.55 28.61 21.47
C LYS A 165 -7.50 28.92 22.54
N ALA A 166 -6.58 27.99 22.80
CA ALA A 166 -5.51 28.19 23.77
C ALA A 166 -4.50 29.24 23.28
N GLU A 167 -4.17 29.26 22.00
CA GLU A 167 -3.31 30.29 21.38
C GLU A 167 -3.91 31.69 21.53
N VAL A 168 -5.20 31.83 21.24
CA VAL A 168 -5.91 33.11 21.41
C VAL A 168 -5.97 33.53 22.89
N ALA A 169 -6.23 32.59 23.81
CA ALA A 169 -6.32 32.89 25.24
C ALA A 169 -4.97 33.20 25.89
N ALA A 170 -3.88 32.58 25.45
CA ALA A 170 -2.57 32.71 26.07
C ALA A 170 -1.87 34.04 25.78
N VAL A 171 -2.35 34.84 24.80
CA VAL A 171 -1.82 36.15 24.35
C VAL A 171 -0.33 36.30 24.64
N LEU A 172 0.48 35.43 24.02
CA LEU A 172 1.87 35.24 24.42
C LEU A 172 2.72 36.50 24.25
N ASP A 173 2.35 37.38 23.31
CA ASP A 173 3.08 38.62 23.04
C ASP A 173 3.11 39.55 24.26
N LYS A 174 1.97 39.77 24.91
CA LYS A 174 1.87 40.61 26.12
C LYS A 174 2.62 40.01 27.29
N ALA A 175 2.51 38.69 27.48
CA ALA A 175 3.24 37.99 28.54
C ALA A 175 4.76 38.08 28.34
N ILE A 176 5.23 38.04 27.08
CA ILE A 176 6.63 38.22 26.73
C ILE A 176 7.07 39.68 26.93
N GLU A 177 6.25 40.66 26.56
CA GLU A 177 6.53 42.09 26.78
C GLU A 177 6.71 42.41 28.26
N LYS A 178 5.77 41.98 29.12
CA LYS A 178 5.87 42.12 30.58
C LYS A 178 7.13 41.43 31.13
N GLU A 179 7.46 40.21 30.67
CA GLU A 179 8.68 39.53 31.11
C GLU A 179 9.97 40.26 30.66
N LEU A 180 9.98 40.84 29.45
CA LEU A 180 11.11 41.60 28.94
C LEU A 180 11.30 42.92 29.68
N LEU A 181 10.20 43.62 30.01
CA LEU A 181 10.23 44.84 30.80
C LEU A 181 10.71 44.56 32.23
N GLN A 182 10.19 43.51 32.88
CA GLN A 182 10.66 43.08 34.19
C GLN A 182 12.14 42.66 34.19
N ARG A 183 12.61 41.95 33.15
CA ARG A 183 14.04 41.63 32.99
C ARG A 183 14.89 42.88 32.82
N LEU A 184 14.42 43.83 32.02
CA LEU A 184 15.09 45.12 31.82
C LEU A 184 15.16 45.93 33.13
N GLN A 185 14.07 45.97 33.89
CA GLN A 185 13.98 46.62 35.19
C GLN A 185 14.87 45.96 36.25
N SER A 186 14.95 44.62 36.26
CA SER A 186 15.81 43.85 37.15
C SER A 186 17.31 43.95 36.81
N GLY A 187 17.66 44.64 35.71
CA GLY A 187 19.04 44.92 35.33
C GLY A 187 19.81 43.69 34.84
N THR A 188 19.12 42.66 34.33
CA THR A 188 19.79 41.45 33.81
C THR A 188 20.65 41.70 32.57
N TYR A 189 20.36 42.78 31.85
CA TYR A 189 21.13 43.25 30.70
C TYR A 189 22.03 44.42 31.16
N GLY A 190 23.35 44.28 31.06
CA GLY A 190 24.33 45.16 31.69
C GLY A 190 24.37 46.64 31.24
N ASP A 191 25.28 47.40 31.85
CA ASP A 191 25.33 48.87 31.88
C ASP A 191 25.49 49.57 30.51
N ILE A 192 24.52 50.44 30.24
CA ILE A 192 24.43 51.46 29.18
C ILE A 192 23.85 50.95 27.85
N TYR A 193 22.53 50.82 27.85
CA TYR A 193 21.74 50.87 26.62
C TYR A 193 21.28 52.31 26.35
N ASN A 194 21.49 52.78 25.11
CA ASN A 194 21.01 54.10 24.66
C ASN A 194 19.55 54.01 24.18
N PHE A 195 18.64 53.71 25.10
CA PHE A 195 17.21 53.78 24.80
C PHE A 195 16.74 55.24 24.81
N PRO A 196 15.89 55.66 23.86
CA PRO A 196 15.19 56.92 23.96
C PRO A 196 14.37 56.96 25.27
N LEU A 197 14.81 57.77 26.24
CA LEU A 197 14.19 57.88 27.58
C LEU A 197 12.67 58.12 27.54
N LYS A 198 12.20 58.80 26.50
CA LYS A 198 10.77 59.09 26.31
C LYS A 198 9.95 57.84 25.98
N GLU A 199 10.50 56.94 25.18
CA GLU A 199 9.82 55.71 24.75
C GLU A 199 9.83 54.68 25.89
N TYR A 200 10.89 54.67 26.70
CA TYR A 200 10.98 53.82 27.88
C TYR A 200 10.01 54.25 29.00
N GLN A 201 9.95 55.54 29.32
CA GLN A 201 8.99 56.06 30.31
C GLN A 201 7.55 55.85 29.85
N GLN A 202 7.26 56.07 28.56
CA GLN A 202 5.95 55.83 28.00
C GLN A 202 5.55 54.34 28.06
N ALA A 203 6.49 53.40 27.88
CA ALA A 203 6.23 51.98 28.02
C ALA A 203 5.97 51.56 29.47
N LEU A 204 6.69 52.14 30.44
CA LEU A 204 6.44 51.92 31.87
C LEU A 204 5.09 52.49 32.32
N ASP A 205 4.76 53.71 31.89
CA ASP A 205 3.47 54.35 32.21
C ASP A 205 2.29 53.56 31.59
N MET A 206 2.50 52.93 30.41
CA MET A 206 1.49 52.05 29.80
C MET A 206 1.36 50.71 30.54
N GLU A 207 2.46 50.15 31.07
CA GLU A 207 2.43 48.91 31.85
C GLU A 207 1.73 49.11 33.21
N GLU A 208 2.02 50.21 33.93
CA GLU A 208 1.32 50.56 35.18
C GLU A 208 -0.17 50.84 34.95
N LEU A 209 -0.55 51.48 33.84
CA LEU A 209 -1.96 51.70 33.46
C LEU A 209 -2.68 50.42 33.01
N GLU A 210 -1.96 49.45 32.43
CA GLU A 210 -2.51 48.13 32.08
C GLU A 210 -2.68 47.26 33.33
N GLU A 211 -1.79 47.36 34.33
CA GLU A 211 -1.93 46.69 35.64
C GLU A 211 -3.10 47.27 36.47
N GLU A 212 -3.28 48.59 36.50
CA GLU A 212 -4.43 49.23 37.18
C GLU A 212 -5.77 48.87 36.52
N GLN A 213 -5.79 48.70 35.18
CA GLN A 213 -6.99 48.27 34.44
C GLN A 213 -7.28 46.77 34.62
N GLU A 214 -6.26 45.92 34.68
CA GLU A 214 -6.42 44.49 34.99
C GLU A 214 -6.91 44.30 36.45
N GLU A 215 -6.47 45.12 37.42
CA GLU A 215 -6.97 45.10 38.80
C GLU A 215 -8.42 45.62 38.94
N GLU A 216 -8.82 46.66 38.19
CA GLU A 216 -10.22 47.13 38.15
C GLU A 216 -11.16 46.12 37.45
N GLU A 217 -10.71 45.43 36.39
CA GLU A 217 -11.50 44.38 35.74
C GLU A 217 -11.64 43.12 36.62
N GLU A 218 -10.60 42.74 37.39
CA GLU A 218 -10.71 41.65 38.39
C GLU A 218 -11.67 41.99 39.56
N GLU A 219 -11.85 43.27 39.89
CA GLU A 219 -12.78 43.70 40.94
C GLU A 219 -14.26 43.75 40.45
N GLU A 220 -14.50 43.95 39.16
CA GLU A 220 -15.83 43.89 38.54
C GLU A 220 -16.24 42.46 38.09
N GLU A 221 -15.30 41.58 37.81
CA GLU A 221 -15.55 40.17 37.44
C GLU A 221 -15.57 39.22 38.66
N GLN A 222 -16.47 39.46 39.61
CA GLN A 222 -17.03 38.39 40.47
C GLN A 222 -18.30 37.79 39.81
N PRO A 223 -18.22 36.93 38.78
CA PRO A 223 -19.39 36.22 38.31
C PRO A 223 -19.70 35.11 39.30
N ALA A 224 -20.93 35.18 39.84
CA ALA A 224 -21.56 34.08 40.53
C ALA A 224 -21.36 32.78 39.73
N VAL A 225 -20.82 31.76 40.38
CA VAL A 225 -20.76 30.39 39.88
C VAL A 225 -22.19 29.86 39.78
N GLU A 226 -22.88 30.18 38.70
CA GLU A 226 -24.08 29.46 38.28
C GLU A 226 -23.62 28.14 37.67
N TYR A 227 -23.90 27.05 38.38
CA TYR A 227 -23.67 25.70 37.93
C TYR A 227 -24.47 25.42 36.65
N VAL A 228 -23.87 25.67 35.49
CA VAL A 228 -24.33 25.06 34.24
C VAL A 228 -23.84 23.61 34.28
N GLU A 229 -24.75 22.75 34.73
CA GLU A 229 -24.66 21.31 34.58
C GLU A 229 -24.30 20.98 33.12
N TYR A 230 -23.17 20.29 32.91
CA TYR A 230 -22.78 19.80 31.60
C TYR A 230 -23.78 18.74 31.14
N GLU A 231 -24.89 19.16 30.54
CA GLU A 231 -25.65 18.32 29.62
C GLU A 231 -24.85 18.25 28.31
N MET A 232 -23.98 17.24 28.25
CA MET A 232 -23.28 16.82 27.04
C MET A 232 -24.26 16.07 26.14
N GLU A 233 -25.23 16.75 25.56
CA GLU A 233 -26.05 16.21 24.48
C GLU A 233 -26.49 17.35 23.55
N ASP A 234 -26.17 17.19 22.26
CA ASP A 234 -26.82 17.84 21.12
C ASP A 234 -26.46 19.30 20.74
N GLU A 235 -25.18 19.56 20.47
CA GLU A 235 -24.79 20.57 19.46
C GLU A 235 -24.65 19.98 18.04
N GLU A 236 -24.95 18.69 17.82
CA GLU A 236 -24.92 18.06 16.48
C GLU A 236 -26.22 18.28 15.65
N GLU A 237 -27.24 19.02 16.12
CA GLU A 237 -28.53 19.16 15.39
C GLU A 237 -28.92 20.58 14.89
N LEU A 238 -28.21 21.66 15.28
CA LEU A 238 -28.63 23.02 14.89
C LEU A 238 -28.06 23.50 13.53
N GLU A 239 -27.06 22.83 12.96
CA GLU A 239 -26.48 23.23 11.66
C GLU A 239 -27.15 22.58 10.43
N ASP A 240 -28.11 21.66 10.60
CA ASP A 240 -28.81 20.99 9.48
C ASP A 240 -30.20 21.58 9.16
N PHE A 241 -30.60 22.67 9.86
CA PHE A 241 -31.89 23.36 9.66
C PHE A 241 -31.77 24.68 8.87
N LEU A 242 -30.81 24.81 7.96
CA LEU A 242 -30.82 25.89 6.96
C LEU A 242 -31.54 25.39 5.68
N PRO A 243 -32.79 25.81 5.40
CA PRO A 243 -33.54 25.36 4.23
C PRO A 243 -32.82 25.65 2.92
N ARG A 244 -32.48 24.58 2.22
CA ARG A 244 -31.97 24.53 0.85
C ARG A 244 -33.07 24.80 -0.18
N GLU A 245 -33.79 25.91 -0.07
CA GLU A 245 -34.75 26.35 -1.09
C GLU A 245 -34.76 27.86 -1.27
N LEU A 246 -33.93 28.35 -2.19
CA LEU A 246 -34.19 29.55 -2.99
C LEU A 246 -33.38 29.44 -4.29
N HIS A 247 -33.94 28.68 -5.23
CA HIS A 247 -33.44 28.59 -6.60
C HIS A 247 -34.53 29.01 -7.58
N VAL A 248 -34.70 30.33 -7.76
CA VAL A 248 -35.30 31.03 -8.91
C VAL A 248 -34.82 32.48 -8.82
N GLY A 249 -34.23 33.19 -9.77
CA GLY A 249 -33.76 32.96 -11.13
C GLY A 249 -33.41 34.36 -11.71
N LYS A 250 -32.41 34.41 -12.60
CA LYS A 250 -32.24 35.40 -13.70
C LYS A 250 -31.49 36.74 -13.44
N LEU A 251 -30.21 36.75 -13.87
CA LEU A 251 -29.61 37.56 -14.97
C LEU A 251 -29.22 39.04 -14.76
N SER A 252 -27.90 39.32 -14.88
CA SER A 252 -27.29 40.39 -15.71
C SER A 252 -25.73 40.27 -15.65
N SER A 253 -25.07 39.70 -16.67
CA SER A 253 -24.43 40.39 -17.80
C SER A 253 -23.12 41.13 -17.47
N VAL A 254 -21.96 40.51 -17.75
CA VAL A 254 -20.83 41.15 -18.44
C VAL A 254 -20.21 40.10 -19.37
N GLN A 255 -20.07 40.52 -20.62
CA GLN A 255 -19.62 39.80 -21.79
C GLN A 255 -18.22 40.32 -22.18
N GLU A 256 -17.39 39.44 -22.73
CA GLU A 256 -16.29 39.63 -23.71
C GLU A 256 -15.54 38.28 -23.74
N ASP A 257 -15.89 37.30 -24.62
CA ASP A 257 -15.54 37.13 -26.06
C ASP A 257 -14.01 36.89 -26.23
N GLU A 258 -13.43 35.90 -26.94
CA GLU A 258 -13.71 35.18 -28.21
C GLU A 258 -12.96 33.79 -28.19
N ASP A 259 -13.57 32.66 -28.60
CA ASP A 259 -13.54 31.97 -29.93
C ASP A 259 -12.19 31.23 -30.24
N VAL A 260 -12.03 29.97 -30.70
CA VAL A 260 -12.72 29.06 -31.66
C VAL A 260 -12.30 27.60 -31.33
N GLY A 261 -13.17 26.59 -31.17
CA GLY A 261 -13.68 25.63 -32.20
C GLY A 261 -12.80 24.36 -32.34
N ASP A 262 -13.15 23.21 -31.73
CA ASP A 262 -14.01 22.08 -32.20
C ASP A 262 -13.27 21.12 -33.16
N ASP A 263 -12.82 19.93 -32.72
CA ASP A 263 -13.48 18.60 -32.68
C ASP A 263 -13.43 17.80 -34.01
N PHE A 264 -13.52 16.48 -33.85
CA PHE A 264 -13.80 15.40 -34.82
C PHE A 264 -12.66 14.59 -35.49
N GLU A 265 -12.40 13.44 -34.85
CA GLU A 265 -12.60 12.06 -35.35
C GLU A 265 -12.36 11.67 -36.84
N ASP A 266 -11.42 10.71 -36.98
CA ASP A 266 -11.56 9.38 -37.60
C ASP A 266 -11.34 9.15 -39.12
N GLY A 267 -10.75 7.98 -39.43
CA GLY A 267 -11.14 7.20 -40.62
C GLY A 267 -10.35 7.30 -41.94
N VAL A 268 -9.20 6.61 -42.02
CA VAL A 268 -8.90 5.53 -43.02
C VAL A 268 -8.75 5.85 -44.55
N LYS A 269 -7.77 5.14 -45.17
CA LYS A 269 -7.52 4.77 -46.60
C LYS A 269 -6.72 5.74 -47.49
N THR A 270 -5.44 5.46 -47.77
CA THR A 270 -4.82 4.58 -48.81
C THR A 270 -4.36 5.32 -50.08
N THR A 271 -3.27 4.81 -50.63
CA THR A 271 -2.74 4.91 -52.02
C THR A 271 -1.90 6.13 -52.45
N ALA A 272 -0.59 5.88 -52.49
CA ALA A 272 0.28 5.94 -53.67
C ALA A 272 0.28 7.19 -54.59
N GLY A 273 1.42 7.90 -54.55
CA GLY A 273 2.30 7.94 -55.73
C GLY A 273 2.53 9.29 -56.42
N LYS A 274 3.75 9.83 -56.27
CA LYS A 274 4.72 10.25 -57.33
C LYS A 274 5.76 11.20 -56.71
N ARG A 275 7.05 10.82 -56.70
CA ARG A 275 8.12 11.22 -57.66
C ARG A 275 8.44 12.73 -57.52
N THR A 276 9.67 13.20 -57.30
CA THR A 276 11.02 12.71 -57.66
C THR A 276 12.08 13.61 -57.01
N ALA A 277 13.21 13.00 -56.65
CA ALA A 277 14.60 13.48 -56.59
C ALA A 277 14.90 14.99 -56.35
N LEU A 278 15.79 15.26 -55.38
CA LEU A 278 17.16 15.71 -55.66
C LEU A 278 18.04 15.57 -54.40
N LEU A 279 19.27 15.13 -54.63
CA LEU A 279 20.32 14.71 -53.70
C LEU A 279 21.05 15.91 -53.11
N LEU A 280 21.44 15.85 -51.83
CA LEU A 280 22.69 16.43 -51.31
C LEU A 280 23.20 15.61 -50.10
N ASP A 281 24.49 15.28 -50.19
CA ASP A 281 25.30 14.41 -49.35
C ASP A 281 25.50 14.88 -47.89
N LYS A 282 25.64 13.92 -46.95
CA LYS A 282 26.86 13.75 -46.13
C LYS A 282 26.77 12.59 -45.14
N ASP A 283 27.82 11.80 -45.16
CA ASP A 283 28.15 10.68 -44.27
C ASP A 283 28.27 11.07 -42.80
N ALA A 284 27.70 10.25 -41.91
CA ALA A 284 28.28 9.94 -40.60
C ALA A 284 27.62 8.68 -40.00
N SER A 285 28.34 7.57 -40.08
CA SER A 285 28.09 6.34 -39.34
C SER A 285 28.09 6.58 -37.83
N SER A 286 26.99 6.24 -37.13
CA SER A 286 27.08 5.85 -35.72
C SER A 286 26.10 4.72 -35.40
N THR A 287 26.69 3.57 -35.07
CA THR A 287 26.00 2.35 -34.66
C THR A 287 25.61 2.48 -33.19
N PHE A 288 24.34 2.72 -32.88
CA PHE A 288 23.86 2.68 -31.50
C PHE A 288 23.64 1.22 -31.05
N PRO A 289 24.33 0.71 -30.01
CA PRO A 289 24.09 -0.64 -29.52
C PRO A 289 22.81 -0.67 -28.66
N LYS A 290 21.87 -1.55 -29.03
CA LYS A 290 20.68 -1.83 -28.22
C LYS A 290 21.10 -2.44 -26.87
N LYS A 291 20.97 -1.68 -25.77
CA LYS A 291 21.18 -2.20 -24.41
C LYS A 291 20.21 -3.34 -24.13
N ARG A 292 20.74 -4.57 -23.98
CA ARG A 292 19.97 -5.73 -23.53
C ARG A 292 19.53 -5.49 -22.08
N LYS A 293 18.22 -5.56 -21.81
CA LYS A 293 17.68 -5.50 -20.44
C LYS A 293 18.31 -6.64 -19.62
N LYS A 294 19.11 -6.29 -18.60
CA LYS A 294 19.64 -7.27 -17.64
C LYS A 294 18.46 -7.94 -16.94
N LYS A 295 18.39 -9.28 -16.98
CA LYS A 295 17.42 -10.04 -16.19
C LYS A 295 17.70 -9.80 -14.70
N ALA A 296 16.65 -9.68 -13.90
CA ALA A 296 16.77 -9.50 -12.46
C ALA A 296 17.56 -10.68 -11.85
N HIS A 297 18.70 -10.37 -11.22
CA HIS A 297 19.47 -11.32 -10.44
C HIS A 297 18.71 -11.56 -9.13
N VAL A 298 18.32 -12.81 -8.86
CA VAL A 298 17.68 -13.19 -7.60
C VAL A 298 18.75 -13.89 -6.77
N GLU A 299 19.28 -13.19 -5.78
CA GLU A 299 20.17 -13.78 -4.78
C GLU A 299 19.34 -14.65 -3.84
N ILE A 300 19.71 -15.92 -3.77
CA ILE A 300 19.13 -16.89 -2.86
C ILE A 300 20.05 -16.92 -1.66
N GLU A 301 19.66 -16.27 -0.56
CA GLU A 301 20.34 -16.37 0.73
C GLU A 301 20.13 -17.81 1.25
N TYR A 302 21.23 -18.55 1.42
CA TYR A 302 21.24 -19.84 2.09
C TYR A 302 21.63 -19.62 3.56
N GLU A 303 20.71 -19.84 4.49
CA GLU A 303 21.04 -19.99 5.90
C GLU A 303 21.65 -21.40 6.07
N GLY A 304 22.99 -21.49 6.10
CA GLY A 304 23.68 -22.68 6.58
C GLY A 304 23.63 -22.70 8.11
N GLU A 305 23.06 -23.75 8.70
CA GLU A 305 23.22 -24.00 10.14
C GLU A 305 24.69 -24.39 10.38
N PRO A 306 25.42 -23.76 11.33
CA PRO A 306 26.72 -24.26 11.74
C PRO A 306 26.53 -25.59 12.47
N GLU A 307 27.23 -26.63 12.03
CA GLU A 307 27.15 -28.00 12.56
C GLU A 307 27.68 -28.12 14.02
N ASP A 308 28.19 -27.03 14.60
CA ASP A 308 29.00 -27.05 15.83
C ASP A 308 28.22 -26.97 17.17
N MET A 309 26.88 -26.90 17.16
CA MET A 309 26.10 -26.88 18.40
C MET A 309 25.75 -28.28 18.94
N GLN A 310 25.93 -29.34 18.16
CA GLN A 310 25.64 -30.71 18.60
C GLN A 310 26.79 -31.37 19.38
N GLN A 311 27.99 -30.79 19.40
CA GLN A 311 29.15 -31.36 20.11
C GLN A 311 29.47 -30.70 21.47
N ARG A 312 28.74 -29.66 21.88
CA ARG A 312 28.93 -28.99 23.19
C ARG A 312 27.96 -29.44 24.28
N LEU A 313 27.14 -30.46 24.01
CA LEU A 313 26.20 -31.06 24.97
C LEU A 313 26.40 -32.58 25.05
N LEU A 314 27.65 -33.01 25.14
CA LEU A 314 28.04 -34.30 25.71
C LEU A 314 29.05 -34.08 26.83
#